data_AF-A0A4R6DJK5-F1
#
_entry.id   AF-A0A4R6DJK5-F1
#
_cell.length_a   1.000
_cell.length_b   1.000
_cell.length_c   1.000
_cell.angle_alpha   90.00
_cell.angle_beta   90.00
_cell.angle_gamma   90.00
#
_symmetry.space_group_name_H-M   'P 1'
#
loop_
_entity.id
_entity.type
_entity.pdbx_description
1 polymer ?
#
loop_
_entity_poly.entity_id
_entity_poly.type
_entity_poly.pdbx_seq_one_letter_code
_entity_poly.pdbx_strand_id
1 'polypeptide(L)'
;MGSTVSVRYDPRDVTEIRVFHRDAFLCTAISTAHQTETISLKQIQAARNAQRRALRGQIRERIAIVRPTPDDHTPPAPAPAPDQPRLMTYEEDRS
;
A
#
# COMPACT_ATOMS: atom_id res chain seq x y z
N MET A 1 -1.79 26.22 13.70
CA MET A 1 -2.45 25.03 14.25
C MET A 1 -3.07 24.26 13.10
N GLY A 2 -2.80 22.97 12.98
CA GLY A 2 -3.38 22.10 11.94
C GLY A 2 -4.24 21.02 12.58
N SER A 3 -5.22 20.52 11.83
CA SER A 3 -6.11 19.44 12.27
C SER A 3 -5.98 18.25 11.34
N THR A 4 -6.00 17.04 11.89
CA THR A 4 -6.06 15.80 11.10
C THR A 4 -7.40 15.68 10.40
N VAL A 5 -7.38 15.29 9.13
CA VAL A 5 -8.57 15.12 8.28
C VAL A 5 -8.53 13.76 7.59
N SER A 6 -9.71 13.23 7.26
CA SER A 6 -9.85 12.04 6.43
C SER A 6 -10.15 12.46 4.99
N VAL A 7 -9.54 11.77 4.01
CA VAL A 7 -9.68 12.10 2.59
C VAL A 7 -10.24 10.90 1.83
N ARG A 8 -11.22 11.15 0.95
CA ARG A 8 -11.80 10.16 0.03
C ARG A 8 -11.57 10.60 -1.41
N TYR A 9 -11.16 9.69 -2.28
CA TYR A 9 -10.87 9.94 -3.70
C TYR A 9 -10.97 8.65 -4.53
N ASP A 10 -11.22 8.75 -5.84
CA ASP A 10 -11.08 7.61 -6.76
C ASP A 10 -9.59 7.47 -7.11
N PRO A 11 -8.95 6.30 -6.94
CA PRO A 11 -7.54 6.13 -7.31
C PRO A 11 -7.22 6.49 -8.78
N ARG A 12 -8.20 6.51 -9.68
CA ARG A 12 -8.06 6.95 -11.08
C ARG A 12 -8.15 8.45 -11.25
N ASP A 13 -8.74 9.15 -10.29
CA ASP A 13 -8.95 10.60 -10.31
C ASP A 13 -8.62 11.20 -8.94
N VAL A 14 -7.36 11.61 -8.82
CA VAL A 14 -6.85 12.32 -7.63
C VAL A 14 -6.98 13.83 -7.77
N THR A 15 -7.54 14.33 -8.88
CA THR A 15 -7.69 15.77 -9.12
C THR A 15 -8.81 16.36 -8.29
N GLU A 16 -9.75 15.54 -7.84
CA GLU A 16 -10.80 15.87 -6.89
C GLU A 16 -10.68 14.99 -5.64
N ILE A 17 -10.53 15.63 -4.47
CA ILE A 17 -10.52 14.93 -3.18
C ILE A 17 -11.58 15.50 -2.24
N ARG A 18 -12.30 14.61 -1.55
CA ARG A 18 -13.30 14.98 -0.55
C ARG A 18 -12.68 14.92 0.85
N VAL A 19 -12.74 16.03 1.57
CA VAL A 19 -12.11 16.21 2.88
C VAL A 19 -13.17 16.15 3.98
N PHE A 20 -12.87 15.40 5.03
CA PHE A 20 -13.73 15.19 6.19
C PHE A 20 -12.98 15.50 7.48
N HIS A 21 -13.66 16.08 8.45
CA HIS A 21 -13.16 16.24 9.81
C HIS A 21 -14.19 15.71 10.80
N ARG A 22 -13.80 14.72 11.60
CA ARG A 22 -14.69 14.00 12.54
C ARG A 22 -15.94 13.48 11.82
N ASP A 23 -15.72 12.81 10.69
CA ASP A 23 -16.73 12.24 9.80
C ASP A 23 -17.72 13.25 9.16
N ALA A 24 -17.57 14.54 9.44
CA ALA A 24 -18.32 15.60 8.79
C ALA A 24 -17.59 16.09 7.54
N PHE A 25 -18.34 16.23 6.43
CA PHE A 25 -17.82 16.80 5.19
C PHE A 25 -17.41 18.27 5.40
N LEU A 26 -16.20 18.62 4.98
CA LEU A 26 -15.69 19.99 5.04
C LEU A 26 -15.74 20.67 3.68
N CYS A 27 -15.07 20.07 2.69
CA CYS A 27 -14.97 20.61 1.35
C CYS A 27 -14.48 19.57 0.34
N THR A 28 -14.62 19.93 -0.93
CA THR A 28 -13.93 19.27 -2.03
C THR A 28 -12.74 20.13 -2.44
N ALA A 29 -11.53 19.55 -2.45
CA ALA A 29 -10.34 20.22 -2.94
C ALA A 29 -10.07 19.74 -4.38
N ILE A 30 -9.84 20.70 -5.29
CA ILE A 30 -9.65 20.44 -6.71
C ILE A 30 -8.27 20.92 -7.14
N SER A 31 -7.54 20.08 -7.88
CA SER A 31 -6.24 20.41 -8.46
C SER A 31 -6.38 20.75 -9.94
N THR A 32 -6.34 22.04 -10.26
CA THR A 32 -6.45 22.52 -11.65
C THR A 32 -5.25 22.13 -12.52
N ALA A 33 -4.05 22.02 -11.94
CA ALA A 33 -2.82 21.72 -12.67
C ALA A 33 -2.82 20.32 -13.32
N HIS A 34 -3.64 19.39 -12.81
CA HIS A 34 -3.64 17.99 -13.23
C HIS A 34 -4.96 17.56 -13.88
N GLN A 35 -5.86 18.49 -14.21
CA GLN A 35 -7.20 18.18 -14.74
C GLN A 35 -7.20 17.38 -16.05
N THR A 36 -6.16 17.52 -16.87
CA THR A 36 -6.06 16.83 -18.17
C THR A 36 -5.39 15.46 -18.07
N GLU A 37 -4.76 15.15 -16.94
CA GLU A 37 -4.02 13.90 -16.76
C GLU A 37 -4.94 12.81 -16.25
N THR A 38 -5.29 11.85 -17.12
CA THR A 38 -6.06 10.67 -16.71
C THR A 38 -5.11 9.50 -16.44
N ILE A 39 -5.15 8.94 -15.24
CA ILE A 39 -4.35 7.76 -14.88
C ILE A 39 -5.20 6.50 -15.04
N SER A 40 -4.76 5.59 -15.90
CA SER A 40 -5.44 4.30 -16.07
C SER A 40 -5.16 3.34 -14.90
N LEU A 41 -6.10 2.44 -14.58
CA LEU A 41 -5.90 1.37 -13.60
C LEU A 41 -4.68 0.50 -13.92
N LYS A 42 -4.40 0.28 -15.22
CA LYS A 42 -3.23 -0.47 -15.67
C LYS A 42 -1.92 0.21 -15.27
N GLN A 43 -1.85 1.55 -15.38
CA GLN A 43 -0.69 2.31 -14.95
C GLN A 43 -0.52 2.27 -13.43
N ILE A 44 -1.62 2.42 -12.67
CA ILE A 44 -1.59 2.30 -11.20
C ILE A 44 -1.07 0.92 -10.79
N GLN A 45 -1.58 -0.14 -11.42
CA GLN A 45 -1.15 -1.50 -11.13
C GLN A 45 0.32 -1.72 -11.51
N ALA A 46 0.77 -1.19 -12.66
CA ALA A 46 2.16 -1.26 -13.07
C ALA A 46 3.09 -0.55 -12.09
N ALA A 47 2.72 0.65 -11.63
CA ALA A 47 3.48 1.42 -10.65
C ALA A 47 3.58 0.68 -9.31
N ARG A 48 2.45 0.16 -8.79
CA ARG A 48 2.43 -0.68 -7.57
C ARG A 48 3.31 -1.92 -7.72
N ASN A 49 3.27 -2.58 -8.88
CA ASN A 49 4.11 -3.75 -9.17
C ASN A 49 5.60 -3.40 -9.23
N ALA A 50 5.95 -2.25 -9.82
CA ALA A 50 7.32 -1.77 -9.87
C ALA A 50 7.85 -1.48 -8.46
N GLN A 51 7.09 -0.77 -7.64
CA GLN A 51 7.44 -0.48 -6.25
C GLN A 51 7.62 -1.75 -5.42
N ARG A 52 6.69 -2.72 -5.51
CA ARG A 52 6.81 -4.01 -4.83
C ARG A 52 8.06 -4.78 -5.25
N ARG A 53 8.41 -4.75 -6.54
CA ARG A 53 9.63 -5.39 -7.05
C ARG A 53 10.90 -4.70 -6.54
N ALA A 54 10.94 -3.37 -6.55
CA ALA A 54 12.05 -2.60 -6.02
C ALA A 54 12.30 -2.90 -4.54
N LEU A 55 11.24 -2.88 -3.72
CA LEU A 55 11.34 -3.19 -2.29
C LEU A 55 11.82 -4.63 -2.04
N ARG A 56 11.29 -5.61 -2.79
CA ARG A 56 11.76 -7.00 -2.71
C ARG A 56 13.24 -7.14 -3.10
N GLY A 57 13.70 -6.36 -4.08
CA GLY A 57 15.11 -6.28 -4.47
C GLY A 57 15.97 -5.80 -3.30
N GLN A 58 15.63 -4.66 -2.71
CA GLN A 58 16.34 -4.09 -1.56
C GLN A 58 16.40 -5.05 -0.36
N ILE A 59 15.29 -5.75 -0.08
CA ILE A 59 15.24 -6.75 1.00
C ILE A 59 16.20 -7.92 0.68
N ARG A 60 16.19 -8.45 -0.55
CA ARG A 60 17.07 -9.55 -0.95
C ARG A 60 18.55 -9.17 -0.87
N GLU A 61 18.88 -7.96 -1.30
CA GLU A 61 20.24 -7.41 -1.20
C GLU A 61 20.71 -7.38 0.25
N ARG A 62 19.88 -6.87 1.17
CA ARG A 62 20.20 -6.85 2.60
C ARG A 62 20.34 -8.25 3.20
N ILE A 63 19.48 -9.20 2.81
CA ILE A 63 19.59 -10.60 3.27
C ILE A 63 20.90 -11.24 2.78
N ALA A 64 21.33 -10.95 1.55
CA ALA A 64 22.57 -11.49 1.01
C ALA A 64 23.80 -11.01 1.79
N ILE A 65 23.79 -9.75 2.27
CA ILE A 65 24.87 -9.16 3.08
C ILE A 65 24.90 -9.77 4.49
N VAL A 66 23.73 -10.04 5.08
CA VAL A 66 23.58 -10.48 6.48
C VAL A 66 23.72 -12.00 6.64
N ARG A 67 23.88 -12.79 5.55
CA ARG A 67 24.04 -14.25 5.66
C ARG A 67 25.19 -14.59 6.62
N PRO A 68 24.89 -15.18 7.80
CA PRO A 68 25.93 -15.75 8.65
C PRO A 68 26.60 -16.88 7.87
N THR A 69 27.92 -17.00 7.99
CA THR A 69 28.65 -18.23 7.70
C THR A 69 27.88 -19.41 8.31
N PRO A 70 27.75 -20.56 7.63
CA PRO A 70 27.08 -21.72 8.20
C PRO A 70 27.95 -22.27 9.33
N ASP A 71 27.80 -21.72 10.53
CA ASP A 71 28.24 -22.40 11.74
C ASP A 71 27.16 -23.42 12.10
N ASP A 72 27.60 -24.68 12.12
CA ASP A 72 26.93 -25.92 12.50
C ASP A 72 25.72 -25.78 13.44
N HIS A 73 24.52 -25.68 12.86
CA HIS A 73 23.32 -26.06 13.60
C HIS A 73 22.44 -26.98 12.75
N THR A 74 22.50 -28.27 13.08
CA THR A 74 21.51 -29.27 12.66
C THR A 74 20.10 -28.75 13.00
N PRO A 75 19.15 -28.72 12.04
CA PRO A 75 17.80 -28.23 12.33
C PRO A 75 17.08 -29.19 13.31
N PRO A 76 16.49 -28.71 14.41
CA PRO A 76 15.50 -29.49 15.14
C PRO A 76 14.22 -29.61 14.29
N ALA A 77 13.50 -30.72 14.47
CA ALA A 77 12.32 -31.12 13.70
C ALA A 77 11.26 -30.01 13.53
N PRO A 78 10.48 -30.01 12.43
CA PRO A 78 9.59 -28.90 12.10
C PRO A 78 8.46 -28.79 13.12
N ALA A 79 8.36 -27.64 13.78
CA ALA A 79 7.19 -27.26 14.57
C ALA A 79 5.99 -26.94 13.64
N PRO A 80 4.74 -27.20 14.08
CA PRO A 80 3.54 -26.94 13.28
C PRO A 80 3.41 -25.44 12.95
N ALA A 81 3.07 -25.14 11.70
CA ALA A 81 2.96 -23.77 11.20
C ALA A 81 1.86 -22.98 11.93
N PRO A 82 2.09 -21.70 12.28
CA PRO A 82 1.06 -20.86 12.86
C PRO A 82 -0.01 -20.52 11.81
N ASP A 83 -1.26 -20.56 12.25
CA ASP A 83 -2.45 -20.24 11.46
C ASP A 83 -2.41 -18.75 11.08
N GLN A 84 -2.23 -18.45 9.80
CA GLN A 84 -2.14 -17.06 9.33
C GLN A 84 -3.57 -16.48 9.24
N PRO A 85 -3.89 -15.41 9.98
CA PRO A 85 -5.22 -14.80 9.88
C PRO A 85 -5.42 -14.27 8.46
N ARG A 86 -6.47 -14.78 7.80
CA ARG A 86 -6.87 -14.41 6.45
C ARG A 86 -7.13 -12.90 6.43
N LEU A 87 -6.35 -12.18 5.62
CA LEU A 87 -6.50 -10.74 5.42
C LEU A 87 -7.93 -10.47 4.93
N MET A 88 -8.73 -9.80 5.76
CA MET A 88 -10.08 -9.39 5.40
C MET A 88 -10.00 -8.28 4.35
N THR A 89 -10.44 -8.60 3.14
CA THR A 89 -10.64 -7.60 2.08
C THR A 89 -11.98 -6.93 2.35
N TYR A 90 -12.00 -5.61 2.50
CA TYR A 90 -13.23 -4.83 2.64
C TYR A 90 -14.13 -5.09 1.44
N GLU A 91 -15.37 -5.52 1.68
CA GLU A 91 -16.38 -5.60 0.64
C GLU A 91 -16.71 -4.17 0.19
N GLU A 92 -16.59 -3.92 -1.11
CA GLU A 92 -17.06 -2.67 -1.72
C GLU A 92 -18.59 -2.69 -1.65
N ASP A 93 -19.13 -1.95 -0.69
CA ASP A 93 -20.56 -1.70 -0.56
C ASP A 93 -21.05 -0.97 -1.82
N ARG A 94 -21.75 -1.72 -2.68
CA ARG A 94 -22.37 -1.25 -3.90
C ARG A 94 -23.88 -1.37 -3.70
N SER A 95 -24.49 -0.29 -3.22
CA SER A 95 -25.95 -0.11 -3.15
C SER A 95 -26.32 1.25 -3.74
#